data_AF-A0A1W1VXN9-F1
#
_entry.id   AF-A0A1W1VXN9-F1
#
_cell.length_a   1.000
_cell.length_b   1.000
_cell.length_c   1.000
_cell.angle_alpha   90.00
_cell.angle_beta   90.00
_cell.angle_gamma   90.00
#
_symmetry.space_group_name_H-M   'P 1'
#
loop_
_entity.id
_entity.type
_entity.pdbx_description
1 polymer ?
#
loop_
_entity_poly.entity_id
_entity_poly.type
_entity_poly.pdbx_seq_one_letter_code
_entity_poly.pdbx_strand_id
1 'polypeptide(L)'
;MKRYIDLAKIKALRKQKGLTQEDMAQALGYETAIGYHYLETGKRRITAERLADIAAILGVTVDELYADEPTSVVANPAINQ
;
A
#
# COMPACT_ATOMS: atom_id res chain seq x y z
N MET A 1 8.81 -2.53 -20.22
CA MET A 1 7.83 -3.42 -19.57
C MET A 1 7.02 -2.60 -18.59
N LYS A 2 5.70 -2.80 -18.49
CA LYS A 2 4.86 -2.10 -17.52
C LYS A 2 4.86 -2.90 -16.21
N ARG A 3 5.05 -2.22 -15.06
CA ARG A 3 5.02 -2.84 -13.73
C ARG A 3 3.86 -2.25 -12.92
N TYR A 4 3.34 -3.04 -12.00
CA TYR A 4 2.19 -2.69 -11.16
C TYR A 4 2.55 -2.76 -9.69
N ILE A 5 2.00 -1.89 -8.86
CA ILE A 5 2.24 -1.99 -7.41
C ILE A 5 1.45 -3.17 -6.85
N ASP A 6 2.13 -4.05 -6.12
CA ASP A 6 1.55 -5.21 -5.48
C ASP A 6 1.02 -4.85 -4.09
N LEU A 7 -0.25 -4.43 -4.07
CA LEU A 7 -0.96 -4.07 -2.84
C LEU A 7 -1.14 -5.26 -1.88
N ALA A 8 -1.27 -6.48 -2.42
CA ALA A 8 -1.39 -7.69 -1.61
C ALA A 8 -0.08 -7.98 -0.88
N LYS A 9 1.07 -7.80 -1.56
CA LYS A 9 2.39 -7.92 -0.97
C LYS A 9 2.67 -6.86 0.08
N ILE A 10 2.32 -5.59 -0.16
CA ILE A 10 2.43 -4.52 0.84
C ILE A 10 1.68 -4.91 2.13
N LYS A 11 0.42 -5.37 1.98
CA LYS A 11 -0.40 -5.82 3.11
C LYS A 11 0.20 -7.03 3.85
N ALA A 12 0.75 -7.99 3.11
CA ALA A 12 1.36 -9.19 3.68
C ALA A 12 2.63 -8.84 4.48
N LEU A 13 3.52 -8.04 3.90
CA LEU A 13 4.76 -7.58 4.55
C LEU A 13 4.47 -6.78 5.84
N ARG A 14 3.47 -5.87 5.78
CA ARG A 14 3.03 -5.13 6.96
C ARG A 14 2.60 -6.07 8.09
N LYS A 15 1.76 -7.06 7.78
CA LYS A 15 1.30 -8.06 8.76
C LYS A 15 2.44 -8.92 9.28
N GLN A 16 3.39 -9.33 8.44
CA GLN A 16 4.56 -10.10 8.84
C GLN A 16 5.43 -9.34 9.85
N LYS A 17 5.48 -8.01 9.74
CA LYS A 17 6.16 -7.13 10.72
C LYS A 17 5.33 -6.84 11.98
N GLY A 18 4.10 -7.34 12.08
CA GLY A 18 3.21 -7.04 13.19
C GLY A 18 2.67 -5.60 13.20
N LEU A 19 2.79 -4.87 12.09
CA LEU A 19 2.33 -3.48 11.99
C LEU A 19 0.82 -3.43 11.68
N THR A 20 0.10 -2.55 12.36
CA THR A 20 -1.29 -2.21 12.05
C THR A 20 -1.38 -1.17 10.91
N GLN A 21 -2.59 -0.90 10.40
CA GLN A 21 -2.77 0.19 9.44
C GLN A 21 -2.57 1.57 10.10
N GLU A 22 -2.82 1.67 11.41
CA GLU A 22 -2.59 2.89 12.20
C GLU A 22 -1.08 3.14 12.34
N ASP A 23 -0.27 2.12 12.62
CA ASP A 23 1.19 2.26 12.70
C ASP A 23 1.79 2.77 11.38
N MET A 24 1.32 2.23 10.25
CA MET A 24 1.73 2.70 8.93
C MET A 24 1.26 4.13 8.66
N ALA A 25 0.05 4.48 9.08
CA ALA A 25 -0.48 5.82 8.91
C ALA A 25 0.37 6.85 9.67
N GLN A 26 0.65 6.58 10.94
CA GLN A 26 1.49 7.43 11.79
C GLN A 26 2.91 7.57 11.23
N ALA A 27 3.52 6.46 10.81
CA ALA A 27 4.86 6.48 10.21
C ALA A 27 4.94 7.30 8.89
N LEU A 28 3.83 7.42 8.17
CA LEU A 28 3.73 8.23 6.94
C LEU A 28 3.25 9.67 7.18
N GLY A 29 2.95 10.03 8.44
CA GLY A 29 2.46 11.35 8.82
C GLY A 29 0.98 11.58 8.54
N TYR A 30 0.17 10.53 8.46
CA TYR A 30 -1.29 10.64 8.41
C TYR A 30 -1.88 10.75 9.82
N GLU A 31 -2.96 11.53 9.95
CA GLU A 31 -3.68 11.71 11.21
C GLU A 31 -4.53 10.48 11.61
N THR A 32 -4.88 9.62 10.65
CA THR A 32 -5.73 8.44 10.88
C THR A 32 -5.34 7.26 10.00
N ALA A 33 -5.64 6.03 10.44
CA ALA A 33 -5.53 4.81 9.64
C ALA A 33 -6.19 4.86 8.25
N ILE A 34 -7.21 5.70 8.05
CA ILE A 34 -7.92 5.83 6.77
C ILE A 34 -6.96 6.27 5.65
N GLY A 35 -6.01 7.15 5.96
CA GLY A 35 -5.01 7.63 5.00
C GLY A 35 -4.21 6.49 4.38
N TYR A 36 -3.69 5.59 5.22
CA TYR A 36 -2.97 4.40 4.76
C TYR A 36 -3.91 3.33 4.16
N HIS A 37 -5.10 3.14 4.73
CA HIS A 37 -6.10 2.19 4.22
C HIS A 37 -6.41 2.44 2.74
N TYR A 38 -6.56 3.69 2.32
CA TYR A 38 -6.81 4.03 0.91
C TYR A 38 -5.65 3.68 -0.01
N LEU A 39 -4.41 3.73 0.48
CA LEU A 39 -3.24 3.27 -0.27
C LEU A 39 -3.24 1.75 -0.40
N GLU A 40 -3.37 1.03 0.72
CA GLU A 40 -3.31 -0.44 0.76
C GLU A 40 -4.47 -1.11 0.01
N THR A 41 -5.61 -0.44 -0.12
CA THR A 41 -6.78 -0.94 -0.88
C THR A 41 -6.84 -0.44 -2.31
N GLY A 42 -5.91 0.41 -2.74
CA GLY A 42 -5.89 0.98 -4.09
C GLY A 42 -6.96 2.02 -4.36
N LYS A 43 -7.74 2.44 -3.34
CA LYS A 43 -8.70 3.56 -3.45
C LYS A 43 -8.00 4.89 -3.75
N ARG A 44 -6.72 5.01 -3.37
CA ARG A 44 -5.86 6.13 -3.73
C ARG A 44 -4.57 5.60 -4.35
N ARG A 45 -4.14 6.24 -5.44
CA ARG A 45 -2.86 5.94 -6.09
C ARG A 45 -1.69 6.26 -5.15
N ILE A 46 -0.76 5.33 -5.01
CA ILE A 46 0.50 5.53 -4.30
C ILE A 46 1.46 6.30 -5.21
N THR A 47 2.01 7.41 -4.73
CA THR A 47 3.05 8.18 -5.41
C THR A 47 4.41 7.49 -5.28
N ALA A 48 5.39 7.85 -6.12
CA ALA A 48 6.73 7.27 -6.03
C ALA A 48 7.39 7.53 -4.66
N GLU A 49 7.25 8.75 -4.14
CA GLU A 49 7.72 9.14 -2.80
C GLU A 49 7.08 8.26 -1.71
N ARG A 50 5.76 8.09 -1.74
CA ARG A 50 5.07 7.25 -0.75
C ARG A 50 5.41 5.78 -0.89
N LEU A 51 5.67 5.30 -2.10
CA LEU A 51 6.14 3.94 -2.29
C LEU A 51 7.54 3.72 -1.68
N ALA A 52 8.42 4.72 -1.79
CA ALA A 52 9.73 4.70 -1.16
C ALA A 52 9.63 4.70 0.37
N ASP A 53 8.78 5.56 0.95
CA ASP A 53 8.52 5.57 2.39
C ASP A 53 8.00 4.21 2.89
N ILE A 54 7.00 3.64 2.19
CA ILE A 54 6.43 2.34 2.52
C ILE A 54 7.50 1.25 2.45
N ALA A 55 8.35 1.25 1.42
CA ALA A 55 9.44 0.29 1.28
C ALA A 55 10.43 0.40 2.46
N ALA A 56 10.78 1.63 2.87
CA ALA A 56 11.65 1.88 4.01
C ALA A 56 11.04 1.35 5.33
N ILE A 57 9.76 1.64 5.61
CA ILE A 57 9.06 1.14 6.80
C ILE A 57 8.98 -0.41 6.78
N LEU A 58 8.75 -0.98 5.59
CA LEU A 58 8.69 -2.42 5.39
C LEU A 58 10.08 -3.07 5.25
N GLY A 59 11.17 -2.32 5.31
CA GLY A 59 12.53 -2.84 5.25
C GLY A 59 12.82 -3.65 3.99
N VAL A 60 12.23 -3.27 2.86
CA VAL A 60 12.41 -3.88 1.53
C VAL A 60 12.80 -2.80 0.52
N THR A 61 13.22 -3.21 -0.66
CA THR A 61 13.42 -2.29 -1.79
C THR A 61 12.09 -1.92 -2.44
N VAL A 62 12.05 -0.77 -3.11
CA VAL A 62 10.87 -0.36 -3.91
C VAL A 62 10.57 -1.38 -5.01
N ASP A 63 11.60 -1.99 -5.61
CA ASP A 63 11.45 -3.01 -6.65
C ASP A 63 10.71 -4.25 -6.16
N GLU A 64 10.87 -4.62 -4.90
CA GLU A 64 10.14 -5.73 -4.31
C GLU A 64 8.64 -5.45 -4.16
N LEU A 65 8.20 -4.18 -4.17
CA LEU A 65 6.78 -3.83 -4.05
C LEU A 65 6.03 -3.85 -5.38
N TYR A 66 6.70 -4.21 -6.47
CA TYR A 66 6.09 -4.33 -7.79
C TYR A 66 5.79 -5.79 -8.17
N ALA A 67 4.78 -5.96 -9.01
CA ALA A 67 4.44 -7.17 -9.74
C ALA A 67 4.50 -6.93 -11.26
N ASP A 68 4.75 -8.01 -12.00
CA ASP A 68 4.77 -8.00 -13.47
C ASP A 68 3.36 -8.01 -14.08
N GLU A 69 2.37 -8.44 -13.31
CA GLU A 69 0.96 -8.44 -13.68
C GLU A 69 0.13 -7.50 -12.79
N PRO A 70 -0.97 -6.94 -13.32
CA PRO A 70 -1.87 -6.12 -12.51
C PRO A 70 -2.49 -6.94 -11.39
N THR A 71 -2.36 -6.45 -10.16
CA THR A 71 -3.04 -7.01 -9.00
C THR A 71 -4.56 -6.92 -9.22
N SER A 72 -5.22 -8.05 -9.42
CA SER A 72 -6.69 -8.16 -9.51
C SER A 72 -7.31 -7.86 -8.14
N VAL A 73 -7.35 -6.60 -7.73
CA VAL A 73 -8.12 -6.18 -6.57
C VAL A 73 -9.59 -6.18 -6.97
N VAL A 74 -10.37 -7.05 -6.32
CA VAL A 74 -11.83 -7.08 -6.38
C VAL A 74 -12.38 -5.64 -6.31
N ALA A 75 -12.94 -5.18 -7.42
CA ALA A 75 -13.66 -3.92 -7.47
C ALA A 75 -14.74 -3.94 -6.39
N ASN A 76 -14.71 -3.00 -5.45
CA ASN A 76 -15.84 -2.77 -4.57
C ASN A 76 -16.81 -1.82 -5.29
N PRO A 77 -18.01 -2.28 -5.73
CA PRO A 77 -18.93 -1.50 -6.55
C PRO A 77 -19.82 -0.56 -5.72
N ALA A 78 -19.27 0.16 -4.75
CA ALA A 78 -20.05 1.14 -4.00
C ALA A 78 -19.14 2.21 -3.39
N ILE A 79 -18.98 3.35 -4.09
CA ILE A 79 -19.30 4.69 -3.58
C ILE A 79 -19.73 5.53 -4.79
N ASN A 80 -21.05 5.65 -4.97
CA ASN A 80 -21.76 6.68 -5.72
C ASN A 80 -23.19 6.69 -5.18
N GLN A 81 -23.40 7.29 -4.00
CA GLN A 81 -24.65 7.94 -3.58
C GLN A 81 -24.30 9.01 -2.54
#